data_AF-A0AA35UWV6-F1
#
_entry.id   AF-A0AA35UWV6-F1
#
_cell.length_a   1.000
_cell.length_b   1.000
_cell.length_c   1.000
_cell.angle_alpha   90.00
_cell.angle_beta   90.00
_cell.angle_gamma   90.00
#
_symmetry.space_group_name_H-M   'P 1'
#
loop_
_entity.id
_entity.type
_entity.pdbx_description
1 polymer ?
#
loop_
_entity_poly.entity_id
_entity_poly.type
_entity_poly.pdbx_seq_one_letter_code
_entity_poly.pdbx_strand_id
1 'polypeptide(L)'
;MTIALSILLWTLAFLAHTQRQPRILRLLGQHKAFAPGILLLVSILLPAAALGACLAAYGGVGLEYWIGTMTLGGVIAAMGLTVQASRSEHPSKQP
;
A
#
# COMPACT_ATOMS: atom_id res chain seq x y z
N MET A 1 7.55 18.11 2.46
CA MET A 1 8.15 16.75 2.61
C MET A 1 7.17 15.77 3.26
N THR A 2 6.39 16.18 4.28
CA THR A 2 5.46 15.30 5.03
C THR A 2 4.36 14.64 4.19
N ILE A 3 3.79 15.34 3.21
CA ILE A 3 2.75 14.78 2.32
C ILE A 3 3.29 13.59 1.50
N ALA A 4 4.47 13.74 0.88
CA ALA A 4 5.08 12.66 0.10
C ALA A 4 5.39 11.43 0.97
N LEU A 5 5.88 11.64 2.19
CA LEU A 5 6.10 10.57 3.17
C LEU A 5 4.79 9.88 3.57
N SER A 6 3.72 10.65 3.81
CA SER A 6 2.40 10.10 4.14
C SER A 6 1.85 9.24 3.00
N ILE A 7 1.98 9.69 1.75
CA ILE A 7 1.59 8.91 0.57
C ILE A 7 2.39 7.61 0.48
N LEU A 8 3.71 7.66 0.68
CA LEU A 8 4.57 6.47 0.67
C LEU A 8 4.16 5.48 1.77
N LEU A 9 3.93 5.95 2.99
CA LEU A 9 3.52 5.12 4.13
C LEU A 9 2.16 4.45 3.88
N TRP A 10 1.20 5.21 3.35
CA TRP A 10 -0.11 4.67 2.95
C TRP A 10 0.01 3.64 1.83
N THR A 11 0.80 3.92 0.81
CA THR A 11 1.03 3.00 -0.31
C THR A 11 1.61 1.68 0.18
N LEU A 12 2.64 1.72 1.04
CA LEU A 12 3.24 0.52 1.64
C LEU A 12 2.27 -0.23 2.56
N ALA A 13 1.46 0.48 3.34
CA ALA A 13 0.44 -0.12 4.18
C ALA A 13 -0.62 -0.88 3.37
N PHE A 14 -1.08 -0.30 2.26
CA PHE A 14 -2.01 -0.95 1.34
C PHE A 14 -1.38 -2.12 0.59
N LEU A 15 -0.13 -2.01 0.14
CA LEU A 15 0.60 -3.14 -0.45
C LEU A 15 0.74 -4.28 0.55
N ALA A 16 1.16 -3.99 1.79
CA ALA A 16 1.27 -4.99 2.83
C ALA A 16 -0.09 -5.64 3.15
N HIS A 17 -1.16 -4.84 3.19
CA HIS A 17 -2.51 -5.31 3.42
C HIS A 17 -3.00 -6.24 2.29
N THR A 18 -2.79 -5.85 1.04
CA THR A 18 -3.23 -6.63 -0.14
C THR A 18 -2.42 -7.92 -0.29
N GLN A 19 -1.13 -7.91 0.07
CA GLN A 19 -0.30 -9.12 0.16
C GLN A 19 -0.76 -10.09 1.25
N ARG A 20 -1.54 -9.66 2.24
CA ARG A 20 -2.17 -10.59 3.20
C ARG A 20 -3.42 -11.25 2.65
N GLN A 21 -4.00 -10.74 1.58
CA GLN A 21 -5.20 -11.33 0.98
C GLN A 21 -4.78 -12.48 0.04
N PRO A 22 -5.03 -13.76 0.42
CA PRO A 22 -4.62 -14.90 -0.41
C PRO A 22 -5.34 -14.92 -1.77
N ARG A 23 -6.47 -14.25 -1.91
CA ARG A 23 -7.17 -14.08 -3.20
C ARG A 23 -6.32 -13.27 -4.20
N ILE A 24 -5.69 -12.19 -3.74
CA ILE A 24 -4.84 -11.34 -4.60
C ILE A 24 -3.54 -12.05 -4.93
N LEU A 25 -2.91 -12.72 -3.96
CA LEU A 25 -1.72 -13.54 -4.20
C LEU A 25 -1.94 -14.62 -5.27
N ARG A 26 -3.10 -15.29 -5.25
CA ARG A 26 -3.49 -16.25 -6.30
C ARG A 26 -3.63 -15.60 -7.67
N LEU A 27 -4.25 -14.41 -7.75
CA LEU A 27 -4.37 -13.66 -9.01
C LEU A 27 -2.99 -13.24 -9.55
N LEU A 28 -2.04 -12.99 -8.67
CA LEU A 28 -0.66 -12.64 -9.04
C LEU A 28 0.23 -13.85 -9.33
N GLY A 29 -0.29 -15.08 -9.23
CA GLY A 29 0.48 -16.32 -9.44
C GLY A 29 1.51 -16.60 -8.35
N GLN A 30 1.46 -15.90 -7.21
CA GLN A 30 2.42 -16.07 -6.12
C GLN A 30 1.90 -17.06 -5.08
N HIS A 31 2.64 -18.16 -4.89
CA HIS A 31 2.30 -19.22 -3.93
C HIS A 31 2.92 -19.02 -2.53
N LYS A 32 3.85 -18.08 -2.35
CA LYS A 32 4.43 -17.78 -1.04
C LYS A 32 3.78 -16.55 -0.44
N ALA A 33 2.94 -16.75 0.57
CA ALA A 33 2.49 -15.67 1.43
C ALA A 33 3.68 -15.16 2.27
N PHE A 34 3.95 -13.86 2.22
CA PHE A 34 4.94 -13.22 3.09
C PHE A 34 4.50 -13.32 4.56
N ALA A 35 5.49 -13.29 5.48
CA ALA A 35 5.29 -13.50 6.92
C ALA A 35 4.07 -12.72 7.48
N PRO A 36 2.98 -13.40 7.86
CA PRO A 36 1.68 -12.76 8.07
C PRO A 36 1.66 -11.80 9.27
N GLY A 37 2.53 -12.03 10.27
CA GLY A 37 2.65 -11.18 11.46
C GLY A 37 3.33 -9.83 11.17
N ILE A 38 4.40 -9.82 10.38
CA ILE A 38 5.13 -8.58 10.03
C ILE A 38 4.23 -7.72 9.13
N LEU A 39 3.56 -8.31 8.14
CA LEU A 39 2.65 -7.57 7.27
C LEU A 39 1.45 -6.99 8.04
N LEU A 40 0.95 -7.68 9.07
CA LEU A 40 -0.09 -7.14 9.95
C LEU A 40 0.41 -5.88 10.67
N LEU A 41 1.58 -5.98 11.32
CA LEU A 41 2.20 -4.87 12.03
C LEU A 41 2.44 -3.68 11.10
N VAL A 42 3.02 -3.92 9.92
CA VAL A 42 3.26 -2.89 8.89
C VAL A 42 1.94 -2.23 8.47
N SER A 43 0.89 -3.01 8.22
CA SER A 43 -0.41 -2.47 7.79
C SER A 43 -1.10 -1.58 8.82
N ILE A 44 -0.72 -1.66 10.11
CA ILE A 44 -1.29 -0.86 11.20
C ILE A 44 -0.34 0.27 11.62
N LEU A 45 0.95 -0.03 11.77
CA LEU A 45 1.95 0.92 12.26
C LEU A 45 2.25 2.00 11.23
N LEU A 46 2.28 1.69 9.93
CA LEU A 46 2.58 2.70 8.91
C LEU A 46 1.49 3.78 8.79
N PRO A 47 0.18 3.44 8.74
CA PRO A 47 -0.88 4.46 8.75
C PRO A 47 -0.89 5.28 10.04
N ALA A 48 -0.61 4.66 11.19
CA ALA A 48 -0.50 5.37 12.46
C ALA A 48 0.70 6.33 12.48
N ALA A 49 1.85 5.90 11.94
CA ALA A 49 3.03 6.76 11.79
C ALA A 49 2.76 7.92 10.82
N ALA A 50 2.03 7.67 9.72
CA ALA A 50 1.61 8.71 8.79
C ALA A 50 0.68 9.74 9.46
N LEU A 51 -0.25 9.28 10.31
CA LEU A 51 -1.13 10.15 11.08
C LEU A 51 -0.31 11.01 12.04
N GLY A 52 0.61 10.41 12.81
CA GLY A 52 1.50 11.13 13.72
C GLY A 52 2.34 12.19 12.99
N ALA A 53 2.88 11.85 11.82
CA ALA A 53 3.64 12.79 10.99
C ALA A 53 2.77 13.95 10.48
N CYS A 54 1.55 13.66 10.02
CA CYS A 54 0.62 14.69 9.56
C CYS A 54 0.14 15.61 10.69
N LEU A 55 -0.18 15.06 11.86
CA LEU A 55 -0.57 15.85 13.04
C LEU A 55 0.60 16.70 13.55
N ALA A 56 1.82 16.16 13.58
CA ALA A 56 3.00 16.91 14.01
C ALA A 56 3.35 18.07 13.05
N ALA A 57 3.14 17.89 11.74
CA ALA A 57 3.48 18.90 10.75
C ALA A 57 2.39 19.96 10.53
N TYR A 58 1.12 19.57 10.62
CA TYR A 58 -0.02 20.42 10.24
C TYR A 58 -1.00 20.70 11.38
N GLY A 59 -0.76 20.17 12.59
CA GLY A 59 -1.65 20.35 13.73
C GLY A 59 -3.05 19.77 13.47
N GLY A 60 -4.09 20.52 13.82
CA GLY A 60 -5.49 20.08 13.73
C GLY A 60 -5.96 19.73 12.31
N VAL A 61 -5.43 20.38 11.27
CA VAL A 61 -5.75 20.07 9.87
C VAL A 61 -4.99 18.86 9.33
N GLY A 62 -4.05 18.31 10.11
CA GLY A 62 -3.27 17.11 9.72
C GLY A 62 -4.15 15.89 9.44
N LEU A 63 -5.33 15.78 10.05
CA LEU A 63 -6.28 14.71 9.78
C LEU A 63 -6.82 14.77 8.34
N GLU A 64 -7.11 15.97 7.83
CA GLU A 64 -7.61 16.16 6.45
C GLU A 64 -6.54 15.74 5.44
N TYR A 65 -5.29 16.15 5.67
CA TYR A 65 -4.15 15.71 4.85
C TYR A 65 -3.92 14.20 4.95
N TRP A 66 -4.08 13.60 6.13
CA TRP A 66 -3.95 12.16 6.32
C TRP A 66 -5.01 11.38 5.53
N ILE A 67 -6.27 11.83 5.57
CA ILE A 67 -7.36 11.24 4.76
C ILE A 67 -7.11 11.45 3.27
N GLY A 68 -6.71 12.65 2.85
CA GLY A 68 -6.43 12.94 1.44
C GLY A 68 -5.29 12.07 0.89
N THR A 69 -4.21 11.92 1.66
CA THR A 69 -3.07 11.07 1.29
C THR A 69 -3.38 9.58 1.34
N MET A 70 -4.36 9.14 2.14
CA MET A 70 -4.89 7.78 2.12
C MET A 70 -5.44 7.42 0.74
N THR A 71 -6.32 8.27 0.18
CA THR A 71 -6.92 8.03 -1.14
C THR A 71 -5.87 7.97 -2.24
N LEU A 72 -4.92 8.91 -2.24
CA LEU A 72 -3.79 8.93 -3.16
C LEU A 72 -2.93 7.66 -3.05
N GLY A 73 -2.57 7.25 -1.83
CA GLY A 73 -1.79 6.03 -1.58
C GLY A 73 -2.52 4.76 -2.02
N GLY A 74 -3.84 4.69 -1.82
CA GLY A 74 -4.67 3.57 -2.27
C GLY A 74 -4.74 3.46 -3.79
N VAL A 75 -4.88 4.60 -4.49
CA VAL A 75 -4.89 4.66 -5.95
C VAL A 75 -3.54 4.22 -6.54
N ILE A 76 -2.42 4.69 -5.96
CA ILE A 76 -1.08 4.27 -6.39
C ILE A 76 -0.86 2.77 -6.16
N ALA A 77 -1.27 2.27 -4.99
CA ALA A 77 -1.20 0.84 -4.67
C ALA A 77 -2.01 0.00 -5.66
N ALA A 78 -3.25 0.42 -5.96
CA ALA A 78 -4.11 -0.25 -6.93
C ALA A 78 -3.49 -0.27 -8.33
N MET A 79 -3.00 0.86 -8.82
CA MET A 79 -2.29 0.92 -10.10
C MET A 79 -1.09 -0.03 -10.15
N GLY A 80 -0.28 -0.06 -9.08
CA GLY A 80 0.86 -0.96 -8.98
C GLY A 80 0.48 -2.45 -9.03
N LEU A 81 -0.64 -2.82 -8.40
CA LEU A 81 -1.18 -4.18 -8.46
C LEU A 81 -1.76 -4.51 -9.84
N THR A 82 -2.45 -3.58 -10.49
CA THR A 82 -2.99 -3.75 -11.85
C THR A 82 -1.87 -3.95 -12.87
N VAL A 83 -0.78 -3.18 -12.77
CA VAL A 83 0.40 -3.35 -13.65
C VAL A 83 1.06 -4.71 -13.40
N GLN A 84 1.13 -5.17 -12.16
CA GLN A 84 1.66 -6.50 -11.86
C GLN A 84 0.76 -7.62 -12.39
N ALA A 85 -0.56 -7.52 -12.19
CA ALA A 85 -1.53 -8.50 -12.68
C ALA A 85 -1.50 -8.61 -14.21
N SER A 86 -1.49 -7.48 -14.92
CA SER A 86 -1.41 -7.47 -16.40
C SER A 86 -0.10 -8.06 -16.94
N ARG A 87 1.02 -7.93 -16.21
CA ARG A 87 2.28 -8.60 -16.58
C ARG A 87 2.21 -10.12 -16.35
N SER A 88 1.57 -10.55 -15.27
CA SER A 88 1.39 -11.98 -14.97
C SER A 88 0.49 -12.70 -15.98
N GLU A 89 -0.42 -11.98 -16.66
CA GLU A 89 -1.28 -12.52 -17.73
C GLU A 89 -0.58 -12.65 -19.10
N HIS A 90 0.60 -12.04 -19.28
CA HIS A 90 1.37 -12.08 -20.53
C HIS A 90 2.69 -12.92 -20.50
N PRO A 91 2.70 -14.20 -20.05
CA PRO A 91 3.90 -15.05 -20.15
C PRO A 91 4.05 -15.78 -21.50
N SER A 92 3.28 -15.45 -22.54
CA SER A 92 3.37 -16.12 -23.85
C SER A 92 3.37 -15.12 -25.00
N LYS A 93 4.60 -14.80 -25.44
CA LYS A 93 5.02 -14.51 -26.83
C LYS A 93 6.46 -13.97 -26.77
N GLN A 94 7.41 -14.81 -26.38
CA GLN A 94 8.79 -14.64 -26.82
C GLN A 94 9.04 -15.66 -27.93
N PRO A 95 9.31 -15.22 -29.18
CA PRO A 95 9.73 -16.09 -30.28
C PRO A 95 11.15 -16.62 -30.10
#